data_AF-A0A2R8ATA9-F1
#
_entry.id   AF-A0A2R8ATA9-F1
#
_cell.length_a   1.000
_cell.length_b   1.000
_cell.length_c   1.000
_cell.angle_alpha   90.00
_cell.angle_beta   90.00
_cell.angle_gamma   90.00
#
_symmetry.space_group_name_H-M   'P 1'
#
loop_
_entity.id
_entity.type
_entity.pdbx_description
1 polymer ?
#
loop_
_entity_poly.entity_id
_entity_poly.type
_entity_poly.pdbx_seq_one_letter_code
_entity_poly.pdbx_strand_id
1 'polypeptide(L)'
;MEDTTPFVRTDFSDSSKWKALLEEVSTENEMGFRAFVEPISDSRFDSADPVDVAHEYADAVVVFVVDVHTIQTGEVLCLNGEAPTEQIRAKAKDLWVVENNLSIGNLLFDELVEQVGEDGVLQSLEL
;
A
#
# COMPACT_ATOMS: atom_id res chain seq x y z
N MET A 1 -13.81 -9.54 12.67
CA MET A 1 -12.98 -9.69 11.46
C MET A 1 -11.85 -8.72 11.63
N GLU A 2 -10.62 -9.11 11.32
CA GLU A 2 -9.56 -8.10 11.14
C GLU A 2 -9.98 -7.28 9.92
N ASP A 3 -10.11 -5.97 10.07
CA ASP A 3 -10.36 -5.09 8.93
C ASP A 3 -9.09 -5.10 8.08
N THR A 4 -9.22 -5.52 6.82
CA THR A 4 -8.09 -5.66 5.88
C THR A 4 -8.03 -4.47 4.93
N THR A 5 -6.81 -4.05 4.60
CA THR A 5 -6.55 -2.96 3.66
C THR A 5 -6.55 -3.45 2.20
N PRO A 6 -7.26 -2.79 1.26
CA PRO A 6 -7.23 -3.15 -0.15
C PRO A 6 -5.81 -3.09 -0.72
N PHE A 7 -5.35 -4.19 -1.33
CA PHE A 7 -4.08 -4.29 -2.06
C PHE A 7 -4.41 -4.61 -3.52
N VAL A 8 -4.55 -3.56 -4.32
CA VAL A 8 -5.16 -3.60 -5.65
C VAL A 8 -4.09 -3.68 -6.72
N ARG A 9 -4.17 -4.70 -7.57
CA ARG A 9 -3.33 -4.84 -8.75
C ARG A 9 -3.86 -4.00 -9.90
N THR A 10 -3.05 -3.07 -10.39
CA THR A 10 -3.35 -2.30 -11.62
C THR A 10 -2.37 -2.61 -12.75
N ASP A 11 -1.16 -3.07 -12.45
CA ASP A 11 -0.25 -3.60 -13.46
C ASP A 11 -0.29 -5.15 -13.54
N PHE A 12 -0.69 -5.65 -14.71
CA PHE A 12 -0.81 -7.08 -14.98
C PHE A 12 0.41 -7.66 -15.73
N SER A 13 1.47 -6.86 -15.94
CA SER A 13 2.62 -7.24 -16.78
C SER A 13 3.44 -8.40 -16.22
N ASP A 14 3.53 -8.54 -14.89
CA ASP A 14 4.31 -9.59 -14.23
C ASP A 14 3.55 -10.22 -13.05
N SER A 15 2.97 -11.40 -13.31
CA SER A 15 2.24 -12.14 -12.27
C SER A 15 3.16 -12.84 -11.26
N SER A 16 4.44 -12.99 -11.56
CA SER A 16 5.40 -13.58 -10.61
C SER A 16 5.79 -12.54 -9.55
N LYS A 17 6.03 -11.30 -9.96
CA LYS A 17 6.29 -10.17 -9.06
C LYS A 17 5.09 -9.83 -8.19
N TRP A 18 3.88 -9.84 -8.75
CA TRP A 18 2.65 -9.72 -7.95
C TRP A 18 2.59 -10.73 -6.80
N LYS A 19 2.89 -12.00 -7.07
CA LYS A 19 2.91 -13.05 -6.03
C LYS A 19 4.02 -12.83 -5.01
N ALA A 20 5.20 -12.41 -5.44
CA ALA A 20 6.31 -12.11 -4.54
C ALA A 20 5.99 -10.94 -3.60
N LEU A 21 5.34 -9.88 -4.12
CA LEU A 21 4.86 -8.77 -3.31
C LEU A 21 3.85 -9.22 -2.25
N LEU A 22 2.87 -10.06 -2.63
CA LEU A 22 1.91 -10.61 -1.67
C LEU A 22 2.56 -11.44 -0.57
N GLU A 23 3.57 -12.24 -0.92
CA GLU A 23 4.35 -13.02 0.05
C GLU A 23 5.13 -12.09 1.00
N GLU A 24 5.80 -11.06 0.45
CA GLU A 24 6.57 -10.08 1.23
C GLU A 24 5.68 -9.31 2.22
N VAL A 25 4.53 -8.79 1.76
CA VAL A 25 3.59 -8.02 2.59
C VAL A 25 2.94 -8.88 3.69
N SER A 26 2.75 -10.18 3.41
CA SER A 26 2.11 -11.13 4.34
C SER A 26 3.09 -11.78 5.31
N THR A 27 4.40 -11.56 5.14
CA THR A 27 5.43 -12.15 6.00
C THR A 27 5.65 -11.27 7.23
N GLU A 28 5.55 -11.87 8.42
CA GLU A 28 5.90 -11.19 9.66
C GLU A 28 7.39 -10.86 9.70
N ASN A 29 7.71 -9.63 10.09
CA ASN A 29 9.08 -9.21 10.37
C ASN A 29 9.59 -9.79 11.71
N GLU A 30 10.83 -9.50 12.07
CA GLU A 30 11.47 -10.01 13.30
C GLU A 30 10.73 -9.62 14.60
N MET A 31 9.92 -8.56 14.54
CA MET A 31 9.10 -8.07 15.65
C MET A 31 7.68 -8.65 15.66
N GLY A 32 7.32 -9.49 14.68
CA GLY A 32 6.00 -10.08 14.53
C GLY A 32 4.97 -9.17 13.84
N PHE A 33 5.41 -8.11 13.16
CA PHE A 33 4.51 -7.22 12.41
C PHE A 33 4.43 -7.60 10.93
N ARG A 34 3.23 -7.48 10.37
CA ARG A 34 2.92 -7.56 8.93
C ARG A 34 1.77 -6.62 8.61
N ALA A 35 1.56 -6.32 7.34
CA ALA A 35 0.34 -5.61 6.93
C ALA A 35 -0.82 -6.59 6.80
N PHE A 36 -2.01 -6.18 7.21
CA PHE A 36 -3.25 -6.91 6.98
C PHE A 36 -3.89 -6.42 5.68
N VAL A 37 -3.71 -7.19 4.60
CA VAL A 37 -4.16 -6.81 3.26
C VAL A 37 -5.19 -7.76 2.65
N GLU A 38 -6.07 -7.22 1.82
CA GLU A 38 -6.97 -7.97 0.93
C GLU A 38 -6.44 -7.88 -0.52
N PRO A 39 -5.94 -8.99 -1.10
CA PRO A 39 -5.46 -8.99 -2.48
C PRO A 39 -6.61 -8.87 -3.48
N ILE A 40 -6.58 -7.82 -4.30
CA ILE A 40 -7.57 -7.56 -5.34
C ILE A 40 -6.89 -7.61 -6.70
N SER A 41 -7.26 -8.59 -7.53
CA SER A 41 -6.70 -8.81 -8.86
C SER A 41 -7.81 -8.96 -9.90
N ASP A 42 -8.62 -7.90 -10.03
CA ASP A 42 -9.69 -7.80 -11.02
C ASP A 42 -9.17 -7.10 -12.29
N SER A 43 -9.38 -7.72 -13.45
CA SER A 43 -9.01 -7.15 -14.75
C SER A 43 -9.62 -5.77 -15.06
N ARG A 44 -10.70 -5.38 -14.36
CA ARG A 44 -11.27 -4.02 -14.49
C ARG A 44 -10.30 -2.92 -14.08
N PHE A 45 -9.30 -3.24 -13.26
CA PHE A 45 -8.29 -2.32 -12.77
C PHE A 45 -7.01 -2.30 -13.61
N ASP A 46 -6.94 -3.08 -14.70
CA ASP A 46 -5.77 -3.09 -15.57
C ASP A 46 -5.52 -1.69 -16.17
N SER A 47 -4.37 -1.12 -15.84
CA SER A 47 -3.97 0.25 -16.20
C SER A 47 -4.94 1.35 -15.73
N ALA A 48 -5.75 1.07 -14.69
CA ALA A 48 -6.65 2.06 -14.10
C ALA A 48 -5.86 3.17 -13.38
N ASP A 49 -6.45 4.36 -13.34
CA ASP A 49 -5.89 5.48 -12.57
C ASP A 49 -5.97 5.16 -11.07
N PRO A 50 -4.87 5.31 -10.29
CA PRO A 50 -4.87 5.00 -8.87
C PRO A 50 -5.89 5.77 -8.04
N VAL A 51 -6.21 7.02 -8.40
CA VAL A 51 -7.22 7.83 -7.69
C VAL A 51 -8.61 7.26 -7.94
N ASP A 52 -8.91 6.83 -9.17
CA ASP A 52 -10.18 6.16 -9.49
C ASP A 52 -10.30 4.82 -8.75
N VAL A 53 -9.18 4.07 -8.62
CA VAL A 53 -9.14 2.86 -7.80
C VAL A 53 -9.44 3.18 -6.34
N ALA A 54 -8.81 4.20 -5.76
CA ALA A 54 -9.04 4.57 -4.36
C ALA A 54 -10.49 5.00 -4.10
N HIS A 55 -11.15 5.70 -5.04
CA HIS A 55 -12.57 6.04 -4.92
C HIS A 55 -13.50 4.82 -4.84
N GLU A 56 -13.15 3.67 -5.46
CA GLU A 56 -13.90 2.42 -5.31
C GLU A 56 -13.82 1.83 -3.90
N TYR A 57 -12.84 2.28 -3.11
CA TYR A 57 -12.57 1.84 -1.74
C TYR A 57 -12.55 3.02 -0.76
N ALA A 58 -13.39 4.03 -0.97
CA ALA A 58 -13.41 5.26 -0.16
C ALA A 58 -13.71 5.05 1.35
N ASP A 59 -14.22 3.87 1.74
CA ASP A 59 -14.41 3.50 3.14
C ASP A 59 -13.13 2.96 3.82
N ALA A 60 -12.08 2.66 3.05
CA ALA A 60 -10.79 2.23 3.58
C ALA A 60 -9.97 3.46 4.01
N VAL A 61 -9.24 3.36 5.12
CA VAL A 61 -8.35 4.46 5.58
C VAL A 61 -7.19 4.68 4.60
N VAL A 62 -6.71 3.60 3.99
CA VAL A 62 -5.65 3.61 2.98
C VAL A 62 -5.94 2.55 1.93
N VAL A 63 -5.52 2.82 0.70
CA VAL A 63 -5.57 1.88 -0.42
C VAL A 63 -4.16 1.69 -0.95
N PHE A 64 -3.72 0.43 -1.06
CA PHE A 64 -2.45 0.08 -1.68
C PHE A 64 -2.66 -0.28 -3.15
N VAL A 65 -1.94 0.39 -4.04
CA VAL A 65 -2.00 0.16 -5.49
C VAL A 65 -0.66 -0.39 -5.97
N VAL A 66 -0.72 -1.54 -6.63
CA VAL A 66 0.42 -2.16 -7.32
C VAL A 66 0.38 -1.76 -8.79
N ASP A 67 1.00 -0.61 -9.05
CA ASP A 67 1.16 -0.03 -10.38
C ASP A 67 2.46 -0.50 -11.07
N VAL A 68 2.72 0.03 -12.26
CA VAL A 68 3.91 -0.31 -13.04
C VAL A 68 5.21 0.02 -12.28
N HIS A 69 5.22 1.09 -11.50
CA HIS A 69 6.39 1.48 -10.70
C HIS A 69 6.61 0.48 -9.57
N THR A 70 5.55 0.07 -8.88
CA THR A 70 5.61 -0.98 -7.86
C THR A 70 6.16 -2.29 -8.41
N ILE A 71 5.72 -2.72 -9.59
CA ILE A 71 6.26 -3.92 -10.24
C ILE A 71 7.74 -3.75 -10.61
N GLN A 72 8.21 -2.54 -10.88
CA GLN A 72 9.61 -2.28 -11.21
C GLN A 72 10.52 -2.19 -9.99
N THR A 73 10.07 -1.55 -8.91
CA THR A 73 10.92 -1.16 -7.77
C THR A 73 10.59 -1.87 -6.46
N GLY A 74 9.39 -2.42 -6.32
CA GLY A 74 8.85 -2.91 -5.05
C GLY A 74 8.28 -1.80 -4.14
N GLU A 75 8.21 -0.56 -4.62
CA GLU A 75 7.65 0.58 -3.90
C GLU A 75 6.15 0.70 -4.23
N VAL A 76 5.33 0.26 -3.28
CA VAL A 76 3.87 0.24 -3.36
C VAL A 76 3.34 1.66 -3.19
N LEU A 77 2.38 2.04 -4.03
CA LEU A 77 1.69 3.32 -3.92
C LEU A 77 0.60 3.21 -2.83
N CYS A 78 0.64 4.12 -1.86
CA CYS A 78 -0.32 4.21 -0.77
C CYS A 78 -1.14 5.48 -0.97
N LEU A 79 -2.45 5.36 -1.12
CA LEU A 79 -3.37 6.50 -1.27
C LEU A 79 -4.23 6.62 -0.02
N ASN A 80 -4.41 7.85 0.46
CA ASN A 80 -5.41 8.15 1.48
C ASN A 80 -6.80 7.85 0.92
N GLY A 81 -7.60 7.00 1.59
CA GLY A 81 -8.92 6.65 1.06
C GLY A 81 -9.94 7.79 1.14
N GLU A 82 -9.81 8.70 2.12
CA GLU A 82 -10.69 9.88 2.24
C GLU A 82 -10.27 11.02 1.30
N ALA A 83 -8.97 11.14 1.02
CA ALA A 83 -8.40 12.15 0.13
C ALA A 83 -7.40 11.55 -0.86
N PRO A 84 -7.83 10.79 -1.89
CA PRO A 84 -6.94 10.02 -2.77
C PRO A 84 -5.84 10.79 -3.50
N THR A 85 -5.94 12.12 -3.59
CA THR A 85 -4.86 12.95 -4.12
C THR A 85 -3.63 13.03 -3.20
N GLU A 86 -3.80 12.68 -1.92
CA GLU A 86 -2.72 12.50 -0.96
C GLU A 86 -2.19 11.08 -1.08
N GLN A 87 -0.93 10.97 -1.49
CA GLN A 87 -0.29 9.70 -1.78
C GLN A 87 1.18 9.71 -1.40
N ILE A 88 1.67 8.55 -0.97
CA ILE A 88 3.08 8.29 -0.67
C ILE A 88 3.47 6.95 -1.30
N ARG A 89 4.76 6.65 -1.40
CA ARG A 89 5.22 5.28 -1.68
C ARG A 89 5.85 4.66 -0.45
N ALA A 90 5.78 3.35 -0.32
CA ALA A 90 6.49 2.60 0.71
C ALA A 90 6.96 1.26 0.15
N LYS A 91 8.06 0.73 0.68
CA LYS A 91 8.52 -0.62 0.30
C LYS A 91 7.52 -1.66 0.78
N ALA A 92 7.31 -2.71 0.00
CA ALA A 92 6.37 -3.78 0.35
C ALA A 92 6.58 -4.34 1.78
N LYS A 93 7.82 -4.66 2.17
CA LYS A 93 8.17 -5.08 3.54
C LYS A 93 7.88 -4.07 4.65
N ASP A 94 7.70 -2.79 4.32
CA ASP A 94 7.49 -1.70 5.28
C ASP A 94 6.02 -1.25 5.33
N LEU A 95 5.13 -1.85 4.53
CA LEU A 95 3.69 -1.51 4.51
C LEU A 95 2.97 -1.74 5.83
N TRP A 96 3.50 -2.61 6.69
CA TRP A 96 2.95 -2.81 8.03
C TRP A 96 2.98 -1.52 8.85
N VAL A 97 3.96 -0.62 8.62
CA VAL A 97 4.03 0.69 9.29
C VAL A 97 2.83 1.54 8.89
N VAL A 98 2.53 1.60 7.60
CA VAL A 98 1.41 2.39 7.08
C VAL A 98 0.09 1.79 7.57
N GLU A 99 -0.12 0.50 7.30
CA GLU A 99 -1.38 -0.17 7.57
C GLU A 99 -1.67 -0.23 9.08
N ASN A 100 -0.77 -0.77 9.91
CA ASN A 100 -1.06 -0.95 11.32
C ASN A 100 -1.31 0.38 12.04
N ASN A 101 -0.59 1.46 11.69
CA ASN A 101 -0.77 2.76 12.35
C ASN A 101 -2.06 3.46 11.93
N LEU A 102 -2.38 3.46 10.63
CA LEU A 102 -3.59 4.10 10.12
C LEU A 102 -4.85 3.33 10.55
N SER A 103 -4.84 1.99 10.46
CA SER A 103 -5.99 1.13 10.80
C SER A 103 -6.44 1.27 12.25
N ILE A 104 -5.52 1.59 13.18
CA ILE A 104 -5.85 1.78 14.61
C ILE A 104 -5.91 3.26 15.03
N GLY A 105 -5.70 4.18 14.08
CA GLY A 105 -5.65 5.63 14.35
C GLY A 105 -4.49 6.07 15.25
N ASN A 106 -3.36 5.36 15.22
CA ASN A 106 -2.15 5.76 15.95
C ASN A 106 -1.40 6.90 15.23
N LEU A 107 -1.48 6.94 13.91
CA LEU A 107 -1.02 8.06 13.07
C LEU A 107 -2.12 8.45 12.09
N LEU A 108 -2.07 9.70 11.64
CA LEU A 108 -2.82 10.20 10.50
C LEU A 108 -1.99 10.09 9.21
N PHE A 109 -2.65 10.20 8.05
CA PHE A 109 -1.98 10.08 6.76
C PHE A 109 -1.01 11.25 6.49
N ASP A 110 -1.36 12.47 6.91
CA ASP A 110 -0.50 13.65 6.81
C ASP A 110 0.79 13.50 7.65
N GLU A 111 0.72 12.86 8.81
CA GLU A 111 1.91 12.53 9.62
C GLU A 111 2.84 11.52 8.94
N LEU A 112 2.33 10.65 8.05
CA LEU A 112 3.15 9.78 7.22
C LEU A 112 3.81 10.55 6.07
N VAL A 113 3.11 11.53 5.49
CA VAL A 113 3.66 12.40 4.44
C VAL A 113 4.88 13.17 4.96
N GLU A 114 4.88 13.59 6.22
CA GLU A 114 6.04 14.24 6.85
C GLU A 114 7.28 13.33 7.00
N GLN A 115 7.11 12.01 6.89
CA GLN A 115 8.17 11.01 6.99
C GLN A 115 8.69 10.53 5.63
N VAL A 116 8.18 11.12 4.53
CA VAL A 116 8.59 10.79 3.18
C VAL A 116 9.91 11.49 2.83
N GLY A 117 10.84 10.75 2.25
CA GLY A 117 12.11 11.26 1.77
C GLY A 117 11.98 12.12 0.50
N GLU A 118 13.08 12.74 0.08
CA GLU A 118 13.14 13.52 -1.18
C GLU A 118 12.80 12.69 -2.43
N ASP A 119 12.90 11.36 -2.33
CA ASP A 119 12.55 10.40 -3.38
C ASP A 119 11.05 10.06 -3.44
N GLY A 120 10.23 10.60 -2.53
CA GLY A 120 8.79 10.34 -2.48
C GLY A 120 8.43 9.00 -1.82
N VAL A 121 9.40 8.34 -1.17
CA VAL A 121 9.21 7.07 -0.47
C VAL A 121 9.29 7.29 1.04
N LEU A 122 8.40 6.63 1.78
CA LEU A 122 8.42 6.56 3.23
C LEU A 122 9.79 6.08 3.70
N GLN A 123 10.46 6.87 4.53
CA GLN A 123 11.73 6.47 5.10
C GLN A 123 11.50 5.32 6.08
N SER A 124 12.36 4.30 6.06
CA SER A 124 12.27 3.25 7.07
C SER A 124 12.37 3.87 8.45
N LEU A 125 11.36 3.62 9.29
CA LEU A 125 11.48 3.81 10.72
C LEU A 125 12.41 2.70 11.22
N GLU A 126 13.66 3.06 11.53
CA GLU A 126 14.51 2.18 12.34
C GLU A 126 13.83 2.03 13.70
N LEU A 127 13.29 0.84 13.98
CA LEU A 127 12.76 0.43 15.28
C LEU A 127 13.77 -0.46 15.99
#